data_AF-A0A1Q5MJA9-F1
#
_entry.id   AF-A0A1Q5MJA9-F1
#
_cell.length_a   1.000
_cell.length_b   1.000
_cell.length_c   1.000
_cell.angle_alpha   90.00
_cell.angle_beta   90.00
_cell.angle_gamma   90.00
#
_symmetry.space_group_name_H-M   'P 1'
#
loop_
_entity.id
_entity.type
_entity.pdbx_description
1 polymer ?
#
loop_
_entity_poly.entity_id
_entity_poly.type
_entity_poly.pdbx_seq_one_letter_code
_entity_poly.pdbx_strand_id
1 'polypeptide(L)'
;MSTAPTPAASTSEDTYHELPSLLGPVWRDANVRTGPSLQSPVVQLLLPDTAVTHRARGWQLGDEVVEDQHRDGVIVSSVWFELDGGWSSAVNFEPETVSEVLEGTPR
;
A
#
# COMPACT_ATOMS: atom_id res chain seq x y z
N MET A 1 -31.31 -14.53 31.27
CA MET A 1 -31.25 -14.39 29.80
C MET A 1 -29.97 -13.63 29.49
N SER A 2 -29.09 -14.25 28.71
CA SER A 2 -27.70 -13.83 28.51
C SER A 2 -27.58 -12.49 27.78
N THR A 3 -26.80 -11.57 28.35
CA THR A 3 -26.28 -10.40 27.64
C THR A 3 -25.13 -10.88 26.76
N ALA A 4 -25.27 -10.74 25.44
CA ALA A 4 -24.19 -10.99 24.50
C ALA A 4 -23.08 -9.93 24.69
N PRO A 5 -21.78 -10.30 24.63
CA PRO A 5 -20.73 -9.31 24.55
C PRO A 5 -20.73 -8.67 23.15
N THR A 6 -20.75 -7.35 23.12
CA THR A 6 -20.42 -6.51 21.96
C THR A 6 -19.11 -6.97 21.33
N PRO A 7 -18.99 -7.13 19.99
CA PRO A 7 -17.69 -7.37 19.39
C PRO A 7 -16.80 -6.15 19.64
N ALA A 8 -15.65 -6.39 20.27
CA ALA A 8 -14.59 -5.41 20.35
C ALA A 8 -14.25 -4.97 18.93
N ALA A 9 -14.37 -3.68 18.66
CA ALA A 9 -13.61 -3.09 17.57
C ALA A 9 -12.15 -3.37 17.90
N SER A 10 -11.52 -4.29 17.17
CA SER A 10 -10.08 -4.43 17.16
C SER A 10 -9.53 -3.11 16.63
N THR A 11 -9.23 -2.19 17.54
CA THR A 11 -8.33 -1.08 17.25
C THR A 11 -6.95 -1.72 17.11
N SER A 12 -6.69 -2.30 15.95
CA SER A 12 -5.32 -2.49 15.50
C SER A 12 -4.73 -1.08 15.51
N GLU A 13 -3.68 -0.85 16.28
CA GLU A 13 -2.85 0.33 16.08
C GLU A 13 -2.25 0.19 14.67
N ASP A 14 -2.98 0.67 13.66
CA ASP A 14 -2.49 0.90 12.31
C ASP A 14 -1.39 1.95 12.44
N THR A 15 -0.20 1.46 12.76
CA THR A 15 0.95 2.30 13.05
C THR A 15 1.44 2.80 11.72
N TYR A 16 1.27 4.10 11.51
CA TYR A 16 1.91 4.77 10.39
C TYR A 16 3.43 4.76 10.59
N HIS A 17 4.15 4.26 9.60
CA HIS A 17 5.60 4.23 9.57
C HIS A 17 6.10 5.31 8.64
N GLU A 18 6.73 6.36 9.19
CA GLU A 18 7.44 7.36 8.38
C GLU A 18 8.56 6.69 7.59
N LEU A 19 8.51 6.82 6.27
CA LEU A 19 9.48 6.23 5.36
C LEU A 19 9.55 7.11 4.11
N PRO A 20 10.18 8.30 4.21
CA PRO A 20 10.37 9.16 3.06
C PRO A 20 11.31 8.46 2.07
N SER A 21 10.75 7.91 1.00
CA SER A 21 11.50 7.14 0.00
C SER A 21 10.97 7.38 -1.40
N LEU A 22 11.76 7.02 -2.41
CA LEU A 22 11.31 6.97 -3.79
C LEU A 22 10.87 5.54 -4.10
N LEU A 23 9.60 5.40 -4.44
CA LEU A 23 9.04 4.19 -5.00
C LEU A 23 9.05 4.31 -6.52
N GLY A 24 9.29 3.23 -7.23
CA GLY A 24 9.01 3.21 -8.66
C GLY A 24 9.96 2.35 -9.47
N PRO A 25 9.58 2.07 -10.73
CA PRO A 25 8.34 2.54 -11.36
C PRO A 25 7.09 1.80 -10.88
N VAL A 26 5.90 2.35 -11.17
CA VAL A 26 4.69 1.53 -11.16
C VAL A 26 4.78 0.60 -12.37
N TRP A 27 4.68 -0.70 -12.14
CA TRP A 27 4.82 -1.70 -13.21
C TRP A 27 3.49 -1.88 -13.97
N ARG A 28 2.36 -1.46 -13.37
CA ARG A 28 1.02 -1.37 -13.96
C ARG A 28 0.29 -0.11 -13.49
N ASP A 29 -0.93 0.09 -14.01
CA ASP A 29 -1.88 1.10 -13.57
C ASP A 29 -2.09 1.01 -12.03
N ALA A 30 -1.81 2.10 -11.32
CA ALA A 30 -1.91 2.17 -9.87
C ALA A 30 -3.04 3.10 -9.43
N ASN A 31 -3.99 2.57 -8.69
CA ASN A 31 -5.03 3.38 -8.05
C ASN A 31 -4.48 4.04 -6.79
N VAL A 32 -4.53 5.38 -6.76
CA VAL A 32 -4.30 6.18 -5.56
C VAL A 32 -5.65 6.48 -4.92
N ARG A 33 -5.79 6.17 -3.63
CA ARG A 33 -7.04 6.23 -2.88
C ARG A 33 -6.96 7.21 -1.71
N THR A 34 -8.10 7.64 -1.19
CA THR A 34 -8.12 8.53 -0.01
C THR A 34 -7.61 7.87 1.28
N GLY A 35 -7.50 6.54 1.31
CA GLY A 35 -7.05 5.75 2.47
C GLY A 35 -6.49 4.39 2.05
N PRO A 36 -5.82 3.67 2.96
CA PRO A 36 -5.17 2.37 2.72
C PRO A 36 -6.18 1.22 2.63
N SER A 37 -7.21 1.37 1.80
CA SER A 37 -8.31 0.40 1.71
C SER A 37 -8.87 0.33 0.31
N LEU A 38 -9.27 -0.86 -0.13
CA LEU A 38 -9.96 -1.10 -1.40
C LEU A 38 -11.35 -0.44 -1.44
N GLN A 39 -11.93 -0.13 -0.28
CA GLN A 39 -13.21 0.59 -0.17
C GLN A 39 -13.03 2.11 -0.22
N SER A 40 -11.80 2.62 -0.05
CA SER A 40 -11.53 4.06 -0.15
C SER A 40 -11.67 4.54 -1.60
N PRO A 41 -12.34 5.69 -1.85
CA PRO A 41 -12.45 6.28 -3.18
C PRO A 41 -11.10 6.44 -3.88
N VAL A 42 -11.05 6.11 -5.18
CA VAL A 42 -9.91 6.42 -6.05
C VAL A 42 -9.93 7.90 -6.38
N VAL A 43 -8.81 8.59 -6.17
CA VAL A 43 -8.64 10.02 -6.43
C VAL A 43 -7.70 10.30 -7.61
N GLN A 44 -6.83 9.34 -7.95
CA GLN A 44 -5.90 9.45 -9.06
C GLN A 44 -5.53 8.06 -9.58
N LEU A 45 -5.27 7.98 -10.89
CA LEU A 45 -4.70 6.82 -11.55
C LEU A 45 -3.29 7.16 -12.01
N LEU A 46 -2.30 6.37 -11.62
CA LEU A 46 -0.93 6.45 -12.13
C LEU A 46 -0.77 5.39 -13.22
N LEU A 47 -0.21 5.76 -14.35
CA LEU A 47 0.04 4.82 -15.45
C LEU A 47 1.51 4.35 -15.43
N PRO A 48 1.81 3.17 -15.97
CA PRO A 48 3.16 2.65 -16.11
C PRO A 48 4.09 3.62 -16.83
N ASP A 49 5.16 4.01 -16.15
CA ASP A 49 6.26 4.76 -16.73
C ASP A 49 7.54 4.41 -16.00
N THR A 50 8.46 3.74 -16.71
CA THR A 50 9.75 3.30 -16.16
C THR A 50 10.69 4.45 -15.82
N ALA A 51 10.40 5.66 -16.28
CA ALA A 51 11.19 6.86 -15.99
C ALA A 51 10.68 7.60 -14.75
N VAL A 52 9.53 7.22 -14.18
CA VAL A 52 8.88 7.95 -13.09
C VAL A 52 9.01 7.21 -11.76
N THR A 53 9.55 7.92 -10.77
CA THR A 53 9.50 7.51 -9.36
C THR A 53 8.54 8.40 -8.58
N HIS A 54 7.81 7.80 -7.66
CA HIS A 54 6.85 8.43 -6.77
C HIS A 54 7.45 8.58 -5.37
N ARG A 55 7.34 9.78 -4.80
CA ARG A 55 7.77 9.99 -3.42
C ARG A 55 6.71 9.44 -2.47
N ALA A 56 7.10 8.45 -1.67
CA ALA A 56 6.35 8.03 -0.50
C ALA A 56 6.78 8.84 0.72
N ARG A 57 5.82 9.17 1.59
CA ARG A 57 6.07 9.79 2.90
C ARG A 57 6.23 8.75 4.00
N GLY A 58 5.52 7.64 3.84
CA GLY A 58 5.49 6.54 4.77
C GLY A 58 4.58 5.44 4.27
N TRP A 59 4.36 4.45 5.12
CA TRP A 59 3.48 3.33 4.85
C TRP A 59 2.68 2.93 6.07
N GLN A 60 1.60 2.20 5.85
CA GLN A 60 0.84 1.53 6.89
C GLN A 60 0.23 0.24 6.36
N LEU A 61 -0.26 -0.59 7.26
CA LEU A 61 -1.07 -1.74 6.88
C LEU A 61 -2.49 -1.30 6.52
N GLY A 62 -3.11 -2.05 5.62
CA GLY A 62 -4.46 -1.80 5.13
C GLY A 62 -5.08 -3.06 4.55
N ASP A 63 -6.06 -2.89 3.66
CA ASP A 63 -6.67 -4.03 2.99
C ASP A 63 -5.61 -4.82 2.21
N GLU A 64 -5.65 -6.15 2.32
CA GLU A 64 -4.80 -7.02 1.51
C GLU A 64 -5.18 -6.91 0.03
N VAL A 65 -4.17 -6.69 -0.81
CA VAL A 65 -4.32 -6.66 -2.25
C VAL A 65 -3.58 -7.85 -2.85
N VAL A 66 -4.27 -8.59 -3.71
CA VAL A 66 -3.73 -9.69 -4.48
C VAL A 66 -3.62 -9.25 -5.93
N GLU A 67 -2.42 -9.34 -6.47
CA GLU A 67 -2.13 -9.15 -7.89
C GLU A 67 -1.74 -10.49 -8.50
N ASP A 68 -2.52 -10.95 -9.48
CA ASP A 68 -2.34 -12.26 -10.12
C ASP A 68 -1.75 -12.17 -11.55
N GLN A 69 -1.56 -10.95 -12.08
CA GLN A 69 -1.02 -10.71 -13.43
C GLN A 69 0.39 -10.13 -13.42
N HIS A 70 1.07 -10.10 -12.26
CA HIS A 70 2.48 -9.72 -12.24
C HIS A 70 3.33 -10.76 -12.97
N ARG A 71 4.39 -10.31 -13.66
CA ARG A 71 5.27 -11.17 -14.48
C ARG A 71 5.95 -12.29 -13.68
N ASP A 72 6.19 -12.04 -12.40
CA ASP A 72 6.86 -12.96 -11.47
C ASP A 72 5.88 -13.85 -10.68
N GLY A 73 4.59 -13.82 -11.04
CA GLY A 73 3.53 -14.63 -10.43
C GLY A 73 2.62 -13.82 -9.51
N VAL A 74 1.99 -14.50 -8.55
CA VAL A 74 1.04 -13.86 -7.64
C VAL A 74 1.78 -13.07 -6.56
N ILE A 75 1.44 -11.80 -6.41
CA ILE A 75 1.94 -10.91 -5.36
C ILE A 75 0.80 -10.58 -4.41
N VAL A 76 1.06 -10.65 -3.12
CA VAL A 76 0.09 -10.33 -2.07
C VAL A 76 0.73 -9.33 -1.12
N SER A 77 0.03 -8.24 -0.80
CA SER A 77 0.50 -7.29 0.20
C SER A 77 -0.64 -6.55 0.88
N SER A 78 -0.53 -6.39 2.19
CA SER A 78 -1.34 -5.48 3.00
C SER A 78 -0.65 -4.13 3.21
N VAL A 79 0.50 -3.87 2.59
CA VAL A 79 1.24 -2.60 2.75
C VAL A 79 0.69 -1.57 1.77
N TRP A 80 0.45 -0.37 2.29
CA TRP A 80 0.01 0.80 1.51
C TRP A 80 0.97 1.96 1.76
N PHE A 81 1.44 2.58 0.68
CA PHE A 81 2.30 3.74 0.73
C PHE A 81 1.50 5.03 0.60
N GLU A 82 1.83 6.02 1.42
CA GLU A 82 1.31 7.38 1.30
C GLU A 82 2.14 8.14 0.26
N LEU A 83 1.51 8.47 -0.86
CA LEU A 83 2.05 9.33 -1.91
C LEU A 83 1.55 10.77 -1.74
N ASP A 84 2.06 11.68 -2.56
CA ASP A 84 1.47 13.02 -2.68
C ASP A 84 0.06 12.93 -3.27
N GLY A 85 -0.96 12.95 -2.40
CA GLY A 85 -2.38 12.98 -2.78
C GLY A 85 -3.19 11.74 -2.39
N GLY A 86 -2.59 10.71 -1.78
CA GLY A 86 -3.33 9.57 -1.26
C GLY A 86 -2.49 8.32 -1.08
N TRP A 87 -3.15 7.17 -1.08
CA TRP A 87 -2.58 5.87 -0.73
C TRP A 87 -2.60 4.93 -1.92
N SER A 88 -1.47 4.28 -2.19
CA SER A 88 -1.38 3.22 -3.20
C SER A 88 -0.89 1.94 -2.53
N SER A 89 -1.50 0.81 -2.91
CA SER A 89 -1.01 -0.50 -2.46
C SER A 89 0.41 -0.73 -2.97
N ALA A 90 1.24 -1.37 -2.15
CA ALA A 90 2.60 -1.74 -2.48
C ALA A 90 2.68 -2.64 -3.72
N VAL A 91 1.65 -3.47 -3.98
CA VAL A 91 1.63 -4.36 -5.15
C VAL A 91 1.62 -3.61 -6.48
N ASN A 92 1.36 -2.30 -6.50
CA ASN A 92 1.37 -1.49 -7.71
C ASN A 92 2.78 -1.06 -8.14
N PHE A 93 3.78 -1.23 -7.29
CA PHE A 93 5.18 -0.84 -7.53
C PHE A 93 6.05 -2.06 -7.77
N GLU A 94 7.18 -1.87 -8.46
CA GLU A 94 8.12 -2.96 -8.73
C GLU A 94 8.52 -3.66 -7.41
N PRO A 95 8.35 -5.00 -7.29
CA PRO A 95 8.52 -5.70 -6.01
C PRO A 95 9.93 -5.62 -5.43
N GLU A 96 10.95 -5.61 -6.28
CA GLU A 96 12.34 -5.44 -5.85
C GLU A 96 12.52 -4.09 -5.15
N THR A 97 12.02 -3.00 -5.75
CA THR A 97 12.07 -1.67 -5.14
C THR A 97 11.29 -1.59 -3.84
N VAL A 98 10.10 -2.21 -3.77
CA VAL A 98 9.31 -2.27 -2.53
C VAL A 98 10.10 -2.98 -1.43
N SER A 99 10.75 -4.09 -1.76
CA SER A 99 11.51 -4.89 -0.81
C SER A 99 12.70 -4.11 -0.27
N GLU A 100 13.48 -3.46 -1.14
CA GLU A 100 14.60 -2.60 -0.76
C GLU A 100 14.16 -1.45 0.17
N VAL A 101 13.02 -0.81 -0.13
CA VAL A 101 12.49 0.29 0.66
C VAL A 101 12.04 -0.18 2.05
N LEU A 102 11.38 -1.34 2.15
CA LEU A 102 10.91 -1.87 3.43
C LEU A 102 12.05 -2.47 4.28
N GLU A 103 13.03 -3.15 3.67
CA GLU A 103 14.20 -3.71 4.36
C GLU A 103 15.14 -2.64 4.93
N GLY A 104 15.17 -1.44 4.33
CA GLY A 104 15.90 -0.28 4.85
C GLY A 104 15.33 0.31 6.15
N THR A 105 14.21 -0.21 6.66
CA THR A 105 13.57 0.26 7.90
C THR A 105 14.23 -0.42 9.11
N PRO A 106 14.86 0.33 10.04
CA PRO A 106 15.34 -0.28 11.28
C PRO A 106 14.15 -0.87 12.05
N ARG A 107 14.26 -2.16 12.40
CA ARG A 107 13.30 -2.91 13.22
C ARG A 107 13.11 -2.31 14.61
#